data_AF-A0A6P2VAA6-F1
#
_entry.id   AF-A0A6P2VAA6-F1
#
_cell.length_a   1.000
_cell.length_b   1.000
_cell.length_c   1.000
_cell.angle_alpha   90.00
_cell.angle_beta   90.00
_cell.angle_gamma   90.00
#
_symmetry.space_group_name_H-M   'P 1'
#
loop_
_entity.id
_entity.type
_entity.pdbx_description
1 polymer ?
#
loop_
_entity_poly.entity_id
_entity_poly.type
_entity_poly.pdbx_seq_one_letter_code
_entity_poly.pdbx_strand_id
1 'polypeptide(L)'
;MNSNDHKASSVNLTMFAGTWNHLFGPGRFETQCRIVIDVNTHTLVAAQALSGMNWVSLSVAEKEDLSESLFEGNDVSSAPADFDLEHIENLPDWAVPAVGKTAARVAKAFCEGLGSLLTADEIDLACEQNRSAQESGVCHTHDFCDANAVMVSAFVTCGLVDRGQDVVADNLQPIWNTAWRLAANAGFHADAIQYADSGRKEGGGPVTLTNVRKSVVQFTVMHFGDTNLSSLSLAQLVRECDVGECLSGTFGVVSSELLTRDQVDAESRKLGSEGAFFLDEDDAENI
;
A
#
# COMPACT_ATOMS: atom_id res chain seq x y z
N MET A 1 -49.77 10.02 14.90
CA MET A 1 -48.63 9.61 15.74
C MET A 1 -48.02 8.37 15.10
N ASN A 2 -47.18 8.55 14.09
CA ASN A 2 -46.39 7.46 13.50
C ASN A 2 -44.94 7.73 13.89
N SER A 3 -44.45 6.98 14.87
CA SER A 3 -43.03 6.97 15.25
C SER A 3 -42.32 6.11 14.22
N ASN A 4 -41.75 6.74 13.20
CA ASN A 4 -40.76 6.08 12.34
C ASN A 4 -39.43 6.15 13.07
N ASP A 5 -39.17 5.13 13.90
CA ASP A 5 -37.84 4.87 14.43
C ASP A 5 -36.97 4.37 13.27
N HIS A 6 -36.31 5.30 12.57
CA HIS A 6 -35.20 5.00 11.70
C HIS A 6 -34.02 4.55 12.57
N LYS A 7 -34.03 3.26 12.92
CA LYS A 7 -32.89 2.56 13.47
C LYS A 7 -31.79 2.61 12.41
N ALA A 8 -30.78 3.45 12.62
CA ALA A 8 -29.59 3.48 11.78
C ALA A 8 -29.11 2.03 11.60
N SER A 9 -29.04 1.55 10.36
CA SER A 9 -28.50 0.23 10.05
C SER A 9 -27.08 0.17 10.60
N SER A 10 -26.89 -0.50 11.73
CA SER A 10 -25.54 -0.79 12.22
C SER A 10 -24.94 -1.72 11.18
N VAL A 11 -24.06 -1.18 10.34
CA VAL A 11 -23.30 -1.98 9.39
C VAL A 11 -22.54 -3.00 10.22
N ASN A 12 -22.95 -4.27 10.16
CA ASN A 12 -22.22 -5.37 10.78
C ASN A 12 -20.93 -5.55 9.99
N LEU A 13 -19.93 -4.75 10.31
CA LEU A 13 -18.58 -4.90 9.79
C LEU A 13 -18.03 -6.22 10.36
N THR A 14 -17.97 -7.24 9.51
CA THR A 14 -17.36 -8.55 9.83
C THR A 14 -15.92 -8.56 9.32
N MET A 15 -15.14 -7.58 9.75
CA MET A 15 -13.72 -7.55 9.42
C MET A 15 -12.94 -8.41 10.40
N PHE A 16 -11.93 -9.12 9.88
CA PHE A 16 -11.03 -9.95 10.67
C PHE A 16 -9.58 -9.59 10.34
N ALA A 17 -8.70 -9.62 11.33
CA ALA A 17 -7.28 -9.33 11.16
C ALA A 17 -6.43 -10.39 11.87
N GLY A 18 -5.23 -10.62 11.33
CA GLY A 18 -4.30 -11.58 11.92
C GLY A 18 -3.04 -11.72 11.08
N THR A 19 -2.31 -12.80 11.32
CA THR A 19 -1.11 -13.14 10.55
C THR A 19 -1.35 -14.36 9.68
N TRP A 20 -0.71 -14.40 8.52
CA TRP A 20 -0.83 -15.50 7.57
C TRP A 20 0.51 -15.78 6.90
N ASN A 21 0.94 -17.04 6.84
CA ASN A 21 2.16 -17.39 6.12
C ASN A 21 1.81 -17.75 4.68
N HIS A 22 2.50 -17.13 3.71
CA HIS A 22 2.27 -17.38 2.29
C HIS A 22 3.58 -17.52 1.53
N LEU A 23 3.56 -18.35 0.48
CA LEU A 23 4.73 -18.63 -0.35
C LEU A 23 4.67 -17.77 -1.61
N PHE A 24 5.53 -16.75 -1.70
CA PHE A 24 5.60 -15.90 -2.89
C PHE A 24 6.67 -16.38 -3.88
N GLY A 25 6.37 -16.25 -5.17
CA GLY A 25 7.33 -16.29 -6.27
C GLY A 25 8.00 -17.65 -6.57
N PRO A 26 8.84 -17.69 -7.62
CA PRO A 26 9.62 -18.88 -7.98
C PRO A 26 10.70 -19.14 -6.90
N GLY A 27 10.65 -20.34 -6.30
CA GLY A 27 11.50 -20.71 -5.16
C GLY A 27 10.77 -20.77 -3.81
N ARG A 28 9.52 -20.27 -3.74
CA ARG A 28 8.58 -20.41 -2.60
C ARG A 28 9.22 -20.13 -1.23
N PHE A 29 9.56 -18.86 -0.99
CA PHE A 29 9.95 -18.42 0.35
C PHE A 29 8.71 -18.18 1.20
N GLU A 30 8.61 -18.88 2.33
CA GLU A 30 7.54 -18.67 3.29
C GLU A 30 7.70 -17.29 3.92
N THR A 31 6.71 -16.45 3.70
CA THR A 31 6.71 -15.06 4.14
C THR A 31 5.51 -14.83 5.05
N GLN A 32 5.79 -14.39 6.27
CA GLN A 32 4.73 -13.99 7.18
C GLN A 32 4.10 -12.69 6.69
N CYS A 33 2.78 -12.69 6.58
CA CYS A 33 1.96 -11.54 6.25
C CYS A 33 1.15 -11.13 7.47
N ARG A 34 0.84 -9.85 7.59
CA ARG A 34 -0.28 -9.35 8.39
C ARG A 34 -1.39 -8.95 7.44
N ILE A 35 -2.61 -9.40 7.74
CA ILE A 35 -3.76 -9.27 6.84
C ILE A 35 -4.95 -8.67 7.55
N VAL A 36 -5.81 -8.03 6.76
CA VAL A 36 -7.18 -7.70 7.12
C VAL A 36 -8.08 -8.22 6.00
N ILE A 37 -9.09 -8.99 6.36
CA ILE A 37 -10.09 -9.51 5.43
C ILE A 37 -11.48 -9.01 5.81
N ASP A 38 -12.36 -8.95 4.81
CA ASP A 38 -13.80 -8.80 4.99
C ASP A 38 -14.47 -10.11 4.56
N VAL A 39 -15.04 -10.83 5.53
CA VAL A 39 -15.63 -12.16 5.26
C VAL A 39 -16.99 -12.08 4.58
N ASN A 40 -17.71 -10.96 4.68
CA ASN A 40 -18.99 -10.81 4.00
C ASN A 40 -18.79 -10.73 2.49
N THR A 41 -17.73 -10.04 2.09
CA THR A 41 -17.44 -9.78 0.68
C THR A 41 -16.37 -10.71 0.12
N HIS A 42 -15.76 -11.53 0.97
CA HIS A 42 -14.77 -12.51 0.58
C HIS A 42 -13.52 -11.83 -0.04
N THR A 43 -13.05 -10.75 0.59
CA THR A 43 -11.98 -9.88 0.04
C THR A 43 -10.85 -9.60 1.01
N LEU A 44 -9.62 -9.52 0.48
CA LEU A 44 -8.43 -9.05 1.19
C LEU A 44 -8.37 -7.52 1.21
N VAL A 45 -8.70 -6.92 2.35
CA VAL A 45 -8.79 -5.45 2.53
C VAL A 45 -7.40 -4.80 2.59
N ALA A 46 -6.49 -5.39 3.37
CA ALA A 46 -5.12 -4.91 3.50
C ALA A 46 -4.17 -6.07 3.76
N ALA A 47 -2.94 -5.96 3.25
CA ALA A 47 -1.90 -6.94 3.51
C ALA A 47 -0.52 -6.29 3.44
N GLN A 48 0.36 -6.73 4.34
CA GLN A 48 1.77 -6.43 4.31
C GLN A 48 2.58 -7.69 4.60
N ALA A 49 3.69 -7.87 3.91
CA ALA A 49 4.65 -8.95 4.17
C ALA A 49 5.76 -8.47 5.10
N LEU A 50 6.29 -9.40 5.90
CA LEU A 50 7.50 -9.19 6.67
C LEU A 50 8.72 -9.39 5.77
N SER A 51 9.47 -8.31 5.53
CA SER A 51 10.73 -8.32 4.77
C SER A 51 11.88 -7.89 5.68
N GLY A 52 12.69 -8.86 6.12
CA GLY A 52 13.69 -8.65 7.15
C GLY A 52 13.04 -8.26 8.49
N MET A 53 13.26 -7.02 8.93
CA MET A 53 12.67 -6.48 10.17
C MET A 53 11.50 -5.52 9.93
N ASN A 54 11.07 -5.33 8.67
CA ASN A 54 10.08 -4.32 8.31
C ASN A 54 8.85 -4.94 7.66
N TRP A 55 7.68 -4.37 7.96
CA TRP A 55 6.46 -4.65 7.23
C TRP A 55 6.40 -3.81 5.96
N VAL A 56 6.28 -4.47 4.81
CA VAL A 56 6.20 -3.84 3.49
C VAL A 56 4.87 -4.15 2.84
N SER A 57 4.31 -3.16 2.13
CA SER A 57 3.07 -3.36 1.37
C SER A 57 3.31 -4.32 0.21
N LEU A 58 2.43 -5.31 0.08
CA LEU A 58 2.42 -6.21 -1.06
C LEU A 58 2.07 -5.47 -2.37
N SER A 59 2.68 -5.91 -3.47
CA SER A 59 2.27 -5.53 -4.83
C SER A 59 0.87 -6.06 -5.16
N VAL A 60 0.29 -5.61 -6.27
CA VAL A 60 -1.04 -6.06 -6.70
C VAL A 60 -1.06 -7.57 -6.97
N ALA A 61 -0.08 -8.08 -7.73
CA ALA A 61 0.01 -9.50 -8.05
C ALA A 61 0.23 -10.37 -6.80
N GLU A 62 1.05 -9.91 -5.84
CA GLU A 62 1.22 -10.63 -4.57
C GLU A 62 -0.06 -10.64 -3.72
N LYS A 63 -0.86 -9.56 -3.76
CA LYS A 63 -2.16 -9.55 -3.07
C LYS A 63 -3.16 -10.49 -3.72
N GLU A 64 -3.19 -10.58 -5.05
CA GLU A 64 -4.04 -11.51 -5.79
C GLU A 64 -3.69 -12.96 -5.43
N ASP A 65 -2.40 -13.31 -5.49
CA ASP A 65 -1.90 -14.64 -5.11
C ASP A 65 -2.19 -14.99 -3.64
N LEU A 66 -1.98 -14.04 -2.72
CA LEU A 66 -2.35 -14.21 -1.32
C LEU A 66 -3.87 -14.36 -1.13
N SER A 67 -4.66 -13.61 -1.90
CA SER A 67 -6.12 -13.67 -1.86
C SER A 67 -6.65 -15.03 -2.32
N GLU A 68 -6.12 -15.58 -3.42
CA GLU A 68 -6.46 -16.93 -3.89
C GLU A 68 -6.17 -17.98 -2.81
N SER A 69 -5.02 -17.89 -2.15
CA SER A 69 -4.64 -18.79 -1.05
C SER A 69 -5.61 -18.73 0.13
N LEU A 70 -6.01 -17.53 0.56
CA LEU A 70 -6.94 -17.32 1.66
C LEU A 70 -8.34 -17.85 1.34
N PHE A 71 -8.85 -17.54 0.15
CA PHE A 71 -10.26 -17.73 -0.15
C PHE A 71 -10.55 -19.00 -0.94
N GLU A 72 -9.81 -19.26 -2.01
CA GLU A 72 -10.01 -20.45 -2.84
C GLU A 72 -9.33 -21.68 -2.22
N GLY A 73 -8.14 -21.48 -1.64
CA GLY A 73 -7.35 -22.55 -1.04
C GLY A 73 -7.87 -23.02 0.32
N ASN A 74 -8.36 -22.09 1.15
CA ASN A 74 -8.64 -22.35 2.56
C ASN A 74 -10.05 -21.95 3.03
N ASP A 75 -10.85 -21.26 2.20
CA ASP A 75 -12.21 -20.77 2.55
C ASP A 75 -12.25 -20.06 3.91
N VAL A 76 -11.27 -19.17 4.14
CA VAL A 76 -11.07 -18.47 5.43
C VAL A 76 -12.31 -17.69 5.88
N SER A 77 -13.15 -17.25 4.95
CA SER A 77 -14.38 -16.50 5.28
C SER A 77 -15.42 -17.34 6.02
N SER A 78 -15.41 -18.67 5.87
CA SER A 78 -16.36 -19.57 6.53
C SER A 78 -16.12 -19.70 8.04
N ALA A 79 -14.85 -19.68 8.46
CA ALA A 79 -14.42 -19.85 9.84
C ALA A 79 -13.09 -19.13 10.11
N PRO A 80 -13.05 -17.77 10.07
CA PRO A 80 -11.80 -17.02 10.17
C PRO A 80 -11.04 -17.26 11.49
N ALA A 81 -11.77 -17.58 12.57
CA ALA A 81 -11.19 -17.91 13.86
C ALA A 81 -10.37 -19.21 13.87
N ASP A 82 -10.67 -20.16 12.97
CA ASP A 82 -9.89 -21.41 12.83
C ASP A 82 -8.50 -21.16 12.24
N PHE A 83 -8.27 -19.96 11.70
CA PHE A 83 -7.02 -19.49 11.12
C PHE A 83 -6.35 -18.41 11.99
N ASP A 84 -6.68 -18.36 13.28
CA ASP A 84 -6.15 -17.37 14.24
C ASP A 84 -6.41 -15.91 13.83
N LEU A 85 -7.48 -15.65 13.06
CA LEU A 85 -7.92 -14.29 12.76
C LEU A 85 -8.91 -13.79 13.80
N GLU A 86 -8.68 -12.57 14.29
CA GLU A 86 -9.51 -11.93 15.30
C GLU A 86 -10.49 -10.95 14.65
N HIS A 87 -11.74 -10.94 15.12
CA HIS A 87 -12.71 -9.94 14.70
C HIS A 87 -12.24 -8.55 15.12
N ILE A 88 -12.36 -7.58 14.21
CA ILE A 88 -11.98 -6.19 14.46
C ILE A 88 -13.12 -5.24 14.15
N GLU A 89 -13.35 -4.30 15.07
CA GLU A 89 -14.31 -3.21 14.87
C GLU A 89 -13.72 -2.05 14.05
N ASN A 90 -12.39 -1.91 14.07
CA ASN A 90 -11.67 -0.83 13.41
C ASN A 90 -10.44 -1.37 12.68
N LEU A 91 -10.12 -0.78 11.53
CA LEU A 91 -8.90 -1.11 10.81
C LEU A 91 -7.68 -0.76 11.66
N PRO A 92 -6.67 -1.65 11.75
CA PRO A 92 -5.44 -1.34 12.45
C PRO A 92 -4.68 -0.21 11.74
N ASP A 93 -3.90 0.57 12.49
CA ASP A 93 -3.19 1.76 11.99
C ASP A 93 -2.35 1.50 10.73
N TRP A 94 -1.81 0.29 10.58
CA TRP A 94 -1.02 -0.07 9.41
C TRP A 94 -1.85 -0.34 8.14
N ALA A 95 -3.14 -0.69 8.30
CA ALA A 95 -4.07 -0.93 7.21
C ALA A 95 -4.76 0.36 6.74
N VAL A 96 -4.87 1.36 7.62
CA VAL A 96 -5.48 2.67 7.31
C VAL A 96 -4.80 3.39 6.12
N PRO A 97 -3.46 3.43 5.98
CA PRO A 97 -2.80 4.09 4.84
C PRO A 97 -3.16 3.50 3.47
N ALA A 98 -3.41 2.19 3.39
CA ALA A 98 -3.77 1.54 2.13
C ALA A 98 -5.17 1.98 1.66
N VAL A 99 -6.13 2.03 2.59
CA VAL A 99 -7.47 2.56 2.32
C VAL A 99 -7.41 4.07 2.11
N GLY A 100 -6.59 4.79 2.88
CA GLY A 100 -6.46 6.24 2.85
C GLY A 100 -5.92 6.77 1.51
N LYS A 101 -4.92 6.13 0.91
CA LYS A 101 -4.39 6.54 -0.40
C LYS A 101 -5.42 6.35 -1.51
N THR A 102 -6.08 5.20 -1.54
CA THR A 102 -7.13 4.90 -2.52
C THR A 102 -8.34 5.81 -2.33
N ALA A 103 -8.80 5.99 -1.10
CA ALA A 103 -9.89 6.90 -0.76
C ALA A 103 -9.57 8.35 -1.09
N ALA A 104 -8.32 8.81 -0.91
CA ALA A 104 -7.91 10.15 -1.32
C ALA A 104 -7.95 10.33 -2.85
N ARG A 105 -7.53 9.32 -3.62
CA ARG A 105 -7.66 9.34 -5.09
C ARG A 105 -9.13 9.43 -5.51
N VAL A 106 -10.00 8.62 -4.90
CA VAL A 106 -11.45 8.63 -5.17
C VAL A 106 -12.06 9.97 -4.75
N ALA A 107 -11.74 10.48 -3.57
CA ALA A 107 -12.22 11.77 -3.08
C ALA A 107 -11.84 12.91 -4.03
N LYS A 108 -10.60 12.90 -4.54
CA LYS A 108 -10.12 13.90 -5.50
C LYS A 108 -10.90 13.84 -6.81
N ALA A 109 -11.04 12.65 -7.39
CA ALA A 109 -11.83 12.45 -8.61
C ALA A 109 -13.31 12.83 -8.41
N PHE A 110 -13.86 12.57 -7.22
CA PHE A 110 -15.21 12.98 -6.86
C PHE A 110 -15.36 14.50 -6.80
N CYS A 111 -14.45 15.22 -6.15
CA CYS A 111 -14.45 16.69 -6.12
C CYS A 111 -14.29 17.30 -7.51
N GLU A 112 -13.44 16.74 -8.37
CA GLU A 112 -13.28 17.17 -9.76
C GLU A 112 -14.57 16.95 -10.58
N GLY A 113 -15.25 15.82 -10.36
CA GLY A 113 -16.56 15.52 -10.93
C GLY A 113 -17.63 16.52 -10.49
N LEU A 114 -17.69 16.84 -9.20
CA LEU A 114 -18.61 17.86 -8.66
C LEU A 114 -18.32 19.25 -9.27
N GLY A 115 -17.06 19.67 -9.34
CA GLY A 115 -16.67 20.96 -9.93
C GLY A 115 -16.93 21.05 -11.45
N SER A 116 -17.21 19.93 -12.12
CA SER A 116 -17.64 19.90 -13.52
C SER A 116 -19.16 20.06 -13.69
N LEU A 117 -19.94 19.81 -12.64
CA LEU A 117 -21.40 19.87 -12.64
C LEU A 117 -21.96 21.08 -11.91
N LEU A 118 -21.26 21.52 -10.87
CA LEU A 118 -21.68 22.58 -9.96
C LEU A 118 -20.76 23.79 -10.09
N THR A 119 -21.33 24.97 -9.90
CA THR A 119 -20.57 26.21 -9.74
C THR A 119 -19.91 26.27 -8.36
N ALA A 120 -18.90 27.15 -8.20
CA ALA A 120 -18.26 27.36 -6.90
C ALA A 120 -19.26 27.82 -5.83
N ASP A 121 -20.19 28.71 -6.19
CA ASP A 121 -21.23 29.22 -5.27
C ASP A 121 -22.17 28.11 -4.80
N GLU A 122 -22.52 27.15 -5.67
CA GLU A 122 -23.34 25.99 -5.30
C GLU A 122 -22.59 25.03 -4.37
N ILE A 123 -21.29 24.81 -4.61
CA ILE A 123 -20.44 24.01 -3.71
C ILE A 123 -20.35 24.67 -2.33
N ASP A 124 -20.11 25.99 -2.28
CA ASP A 124 -20.03 26.75 -1.02
C ASP A 124 -21.35 26.71 -0.25
N LEU A 125 -22.48 26.84 -0.95
CA LEU A 125 -23.80 26.76 -0.35
C LEU A 125 -24.07 25.35 0.21
N ALA A 126 -23.76 24.29 -0.55
CA ALA A 126 -23.88 22.91 -0.07
C ALA A 126 -23.02 22.67 1.18
N CYS A 127 -21.79 23.20 1.23
CA CYS A 127 -20.90 23.14 2.38
C CYS A 127 -21.46 23.87 3.61
N GLU A 128 -22.09 25.04 3.43
CA GLU A 128 -22.73 25.78 4.54
C GLU A 128 -23.96 25.03 5.07
N GLN A 129 -24.78 24.47 4.18
CA GLN A 129 -25.95 23.67 4.56
C GLN A 129 -25.53 22.39 5.30
N ASN A 130 -24.51 21.68 4.81
CA ASN A 130 -23.96 20.50 5.48
C ASN A 130 -23.41 20.81 6.88
N ARG A 131 -22.82 21.99 7.10
CA ARG A 131 -22.33 22.43 8.42
C ARG A 131 -23.45 22.80 9.40
N SER A 132 -24.58 23.30 8.87
CA SER A 132 -25.72 23.76 9.68
C SER A 132 -26.79 22.68 9.89
N ALA A 133 -26.76 21.59 9.12
CA ALA A 133 -27.66 20.46 9.27
C ALA A 133 -27.52 19.79 10.65
N GLN A 134 -28.64 19.65 11.36
CA GLN A 134 -28.70 18.90 12.62
C GLN A 134 -29.06 17.43 12.43
N GLU A 135 -29.53 17.06 11.24
CA GLU A 135 -29.90 15.69 10.90
C GLU A 135 -28.67 14.90 10.44
N SER A 136 -28.32 13.86 11.18
CA SER A 136 -27.27 12.93 10.79
C SER A 136 -27.73 12.13 9.56
N GLY A 137 -26.91 12.11 8.50
CA GLY A 137 -27.14 11.30 7.30
C GLY A 137 -27.71 12.05 6.10
N VAL A 138 -28.00 13.35 6.22
CA VAL A 138 -28.37 14.19 5.07
C VAL A 138 -27.11 14.87 4.51
N CYS A 139 -26.90 14.77 3.20
CA CYS A 139 -25.86 15.51 2.50
C CYS A 139 -26.51 16.44 1.46
N HIS A 140 -26.42 17.74 1.71
CA HIS A 140 -27.01 18.80 0.88
C HIS A 140 -26.37 18.93 -0.50
N THR A 141 -25.28 18.22 -0.80
CA THR A 141 -24.77 18.09 -2.17
C THR A 141 -25.81 17.45 -3.10
N HIS A 142 -26.74 16.65 -2.55
CA HIS A 142 -27.86 16.07 -3.28
C HIS A 142 -28.94 17.08 -3.72
N ASP A 143 -28.94 18.29 -3.13
CA ASP A 143 -29.88 19.34 -3.52
C ASP A 143 -29.53 19.93 -4.91
N PHE A 144 -28.30 19.73 -5.36
CA PHE A 144 -27.77 20.29 -6.62
C PHE A 144 -27.48 19.23 -7.69
N CYS A 145 -27.10 18.01 -7.30
CA CYS A 145 -26.80 16.93 -8.24
C CYS A 145 -27.02 15.55 -7.61
N ASP A 146 -27.01 14.49 -8.42
CA ASP A 146 -26.92 13.13 -7.89
C ASP A 146 -25.48 12.83 -7.46
N ALA A 147 -25.13 13.20 -6.22
CA ALA A 147 -23.79 13.01 -5.69
C ALA A 147 -23.37 11.53 -5.62
N ASN A 148 -24.30 10.58 -5.54
CA ASN A 148 -23.98 9.15 -5.57
C ASN A 148 -23.51 8.75 -6.97
N ALA A 149 -24.19 9.22 -8.02
CA ALA A 149 -23.76 8.97 -9.40
C ALA A 149 -22.37 9.58 -9.69
N VAL A 150 -22.07 10.76 -9.15
CA VAL A 150 -20.73 11.38 -9.27
C VAL A 150 -19.68 10.55 -8.53
N MET A 151 -20.00 10.04 -7.34
CA MET A 151 -19.09 9.18 -6.58
C MET A 151 -18.84 7.84 -7.30
N VAL A 152 -19.88 7.17 -7.84
CA VAL A 152 -19.71 5.98 -8.69
C VAL A 152 -18.77 6.28 -9.87
N SER A 153 -18.94 7.43 -10.52
CA SER A 153 -18.06 7.86 -11.62
C SER A 153 -16.61 8.06 -11.17
N ALA A 154 -16.38 8.53 -9.94
CA ALA A 154 -15.04 8.64 -9.36
C ALA A 154 -14.39 7.28 -9.10
N PHE A 155 -15.16 6.28 -8.65
CA PHE A 155 -14.70 4.89 -8.51
C PHE A 155 -14.30 4.28 -9.86
N VAL A 156 -15.11 4.48 -10.90
CA VAL A 156 -14.78 4.06 -12.27
C VAL A 156 -13.51 4.75 -12.77
N THR A 157 -13.38 6.05 -12.53
CA THR A 157 -12.17 6.83 -12.90
C THR A 157 -10.91 6.32 -12.20
N CYS A 158 -11.04 5.84 -10.96
CA CYS A 158 -9.93 5.27 -10.20
C CYS A 158 -9.60 3.82 -10.55
N GLY A 159 -10.40 3.17 -11.41
CA GLY A 159 -10.24 1.77 -11.80
C GLY A 159 -10.68 0.78 -10.72
N LEU A 160 -11.58 1.19 -9.82
CA LEU A 160 -12.10 0.33 -8.75
C LEU A 160 -13.41 -0.37 -9.13
N VAL A 161 -14.07 0.12 -10.18
CA VAL A 161 -15.36 -0.36 -10.67
C VAL A 161 -15.35 -0.31 -12.21
N ASP A 162 -15.97 -1.30 -12.85
CA ASP A 162 -16.07 -1.36 -14.31
C ASP A 162 -16.98 -0.26 -14.88
N ARG A 163 -16.71 0.14 -16.12
CA ARG A 163 -17.56 1.10 -16.83
C ARG A 163 -18.96 0.51 -17.04
N GLY A 164 -19.98 1.27 -16.64
CA GLY A 164 -21.39 0.90 -16.81
C GLY A 164 -22.00 0.18 -15.60
N GLN A 165 -21.28 0.09 -14.47
CA GLN A 165 -21.91 -0.23 -13.20
C GLN A 165 -22.44 1.04 -12.52
N ASP A 166 -23.69 0.97 -12.06
CA ASP A 166 -24.37 2.06 -11.35
C ASP A 166 -24.34 1.88 -9.82
N VAL A 167 -23.78 0.76 -9.34
CA VAL A 167 -23.73 0.40 -7.92
C VAL A 167 -22.30 0.01 -7.57
N VAL A 168 -21.79 0.59 -6.49
CA VAL A 168 -20.52 0.18 -5.90
C VAL A 168 -20.76 -1.00 -4.98
N ALA A 169 -19.99 -2.07 -5.17
CA ALA A 169 -20.10 -3.28 -4.34
C ALA A 169 -19.76 -2.99 -2.86
N ASP A 170 -20.39 -3.73 -1.94
CA ASP A 170 -20.31 -3.51 -0.49
C ASP A 170 -18.86 -3.51 0.05
N ASN A 171 -17.96 -4.26 -0.59
CA ASN A 171 -16.54 -4.33 -0.22
C ASN A 171 -15.78 -3.01 -0.39
N LEU A 172 -16.31 -2.11 -1.21
CA LEU A 172 -15.74 -0.79 -1.45
C LEU A 172 -16.35 0.29 -0.55
N GLN A 173 -17.33 -0.05 0.28
CA GLN A 173 -17.96 0.86 1.23
C GLN A 173 -16.96 1.57 2.17
N PRO A 174 -15.90 0.90 2.69
CA PRO A 174 -14.89 1.59 3.51
C PRO A 174 -14.13 2.69 2.75
N ILE A 175 -13.80 2.44 1.48
CA ILE A 175 -13.16 3.43 0.60
C ILE A 175 -14.15 4.56 0.31
N TRP A 176 -15.41 4.23 0.03
CA TRP A 176 -16.47 5.19 -0.26
C TRP A 176 -16.67 6.16 0.90
N ASN A 177 -16.90 5.63 2.10
CA ASN A 177 -17.12 6.42 3.31
C ASN A 177 -15.90 7.27 3.65
N THR A 178 -14.69 6.72 3.46
CA THR A 178 -13.45 7.46 3.71
C THR A 178 -13.26 8.57 2.68
N ALA A 179 -13.51 8.30 1.39
CA ALA A 179 -13.40 9.26 0.32
C ALA A 179 -14.40 10.41 0.49
N TRP A 180 -15.64 10.09 0.83
CA TRP A 180 -16.68 11.07 1.10
C TRP A 180 -16.30 12.00 2.26
N ARG A 181 -15.82 11.44 3.37
CA ARG A 181 -15.37 12.23 4.52
C ARG A 181 -14.16 13.11 4.19
N LEU A 182 -13.22 12.60 3.40
CA LEU A 182 -12.07 13.39 2.92
C LEU A 182 -12.55 14.57 2.05
N ALA A 183 -13.47 14.31 1.11
CA ALA A 183 -14.04 15.33 0.25
C ALA A 183 -14.82 16.39 1.06
N ALA A 184 -15.69 15.97 1.98
CA ALA A 184 -16.47 16.87 2.83
C ALA A 184 -15.58 17.73 3.73
N ASN A 185 -14.54 17.15 4.36
CA ASN A 185 -13.57 17.89 5.17
C ASN A 185 -12.75 18.90 4.35
N ALA A 186 -12.56 18.62 3.06
CA ALA A 186 -11.89 19.50 2.10
C ALA A 186 -12.84 20.56 1.49
N GLY A 187 -14.10 20.63 1.93
CA GLY A 187 -15.11 21.52 1.35
C GLY A 187 -15.43 21.18 -0.11
N PHE A 188 -15.26 19.92 -0.51
CA PHE A 188 -15.37 19.44 -1.89
C PHE A 188 -14.41 20.12 -2.89
N HIS A 189 -13.30 20.69 -2.41
CA HIS A 189 -12.24 21.23 -3.25
C HIS A 189 -11.12 20.20 -3.45
N ALA A 190 -10.84 19.84 -4.71
CA ALA A 190 -9.90 18.77 -5.06
C ALA A 190 -8.44 19.08 -4.68
N ASP A 191 -8.05 20.35 -4.67
CA ASP A 191 -6.72 20.84 -4.28
C ASP A 191 -6.48 20.85 -2.77
N ALA A 192 -7.55 20.89 -1.97
CA ALA A 192 -7.48 20.79 -0.52
C ALA A 192 -7.31 19.34 -0.01
N ILE A 193 -7.49 18.33 -0.87
CA ILE A 193 -7.26 16.92 -0.52
C ILE A 193 -5.77 16.64 -0.55
N GLN A 194 -5.15 16.64 0.63
CA GLN A 194 -3.74 16.30 0.77
C GLN A 194 -3.52 14.79 0.78
N TYR A 195 -2.52 14.34 0.02
CA TYR A 195 -1.98 13.00 0.18
C TYR A 195 -1.26 12.93 1.53
N ALA A 196 -1.61 11.96 2.38
CA ALA A 196 -0.85 11.66 3.58
C ALA A 196 0.59 11.15 3.29
N ASP A 197 0.98 11.04 2.01
CA ASP A 197 2.34 10.68 1.58
C ASP A 197 3.34 11.84 1.67
N SER A 198 2.87 13.07 1.92
CA SER A 198 3.72 14.26 2.01
C SER A 198 3.72 14.86 3.43
N GLY A 199 4.19 14.10 4.42
CA GLY A 199 4.91 14.75 5.53
C GLY A 199 6.21 15.29 4.95
N ARG A 200 6.49 16.60 4.93
CA ARG A 200 6.54 17.51 6.07
C ARG A 200 6.59 18.95 5.52
N LYS A 201 5.74 19.86 5.99
CA LYS A 201 5.90 21.30 5.72
C LYS A 201 7.16 21.82 6.41
N GLU A 202 7.96 22.54 5.63
CA GLU A 202 9.20 23.19 6.05
C GLU A 202 8.92 24.47 6.86
N GLY A 203 9.44 24.51 8.07
CA GLY A 203 9.98 25.72 8.68
C GLY A 203 11.46 25.46 8.92
N GLY A 204 12.29 25.68 7.89
CA GLY A 204 13.73 25.37 7.87
C GLY A 204 14.06 24.46 6.68
N GLY A 205 14.69 25.03 5.65
CA GLY A 205 14.88 24.39 4.34
C GLY A 205 15.39 22.93 4.44
N PRO A 206 14.68 21.95 3.89
CA PRO A 206 14.93 20.55 4.04
C PRO A 206 15.96 20.19 3.00
N VAL A 207 16.84 19.34 3.45
CA VAL A 207 17.63 18.52 2.58
C VAL A 207 16.65 17.66 1.77
N THR A 208 16.51 17.94 0.47
CA THR A 208 15.65 17.16 -0.43
C THR A 208 16.23 15.74 -0.55
N LEU A 209 15.54 14.78 0.07
CA LEU A 209 15.81 13.37 -0.13
C LEU A 209 15.41 12.97 -1.56
N THR A 210 16.21 12.13 -2.19
CA THR A 210 15.93 11.58 -3.53
C THR A 210 15.23 10.23 -3.39
N ASN A 211 14.72 9.69 -4.51
CA ASN A 211 14.24 8.30 -4.57
C ASN A 211 15.38 7.27 -4.62
N VAL A 212 16.64 7.70 -4.55
CA VAL A 212 17.82 6.83 -4.59
C VAL A 212 18.13 6.35 -3.17
N ARG A 213 18.43 5.06 -3.03
CA ARG A 213 18.77 4.44 -1.74
C ARG A 213 20.19 3.90 -1.77
N LYS A 214 20.89 4.01 -0.64
CA LYS A 214 22.09 3.23 -0.35
C LYS A 214 21.69 2.06 0.52
N SER A 215 21.93 0.86 0.03
CA SER A 215 21.63 -0.37 0.76
C SER A 215 22.92 -1.11 1.08
N VAL A 216 23.09 -1.49 2.35
CA VAL A 216 24.13 -2.44 2.76
C VAL A 216 23.50 -3.81 2.77
N VAL A 217 24.06 -4.71 1.96
CA VAL A 217 23.60 -6.08 1.85
C VAL A 217 24.61 -7.00 2.54
N GLN A 218 24.12 -7.95 3.31
CA GLN A 218 24.91 -9.03 3.89
C GLN A 218 24.56 -10.33 3.19
N PHE A 219 25.61 -11.00 2.70
CA PHE A 219 25.55 -12.37 2.24
C PHE A 219 26.17 -13.25 3.30
N THR A 220 25.45 -14.25 3.77
CA THR A 220 26.02 -15.31 4.59
C THR A 220 26.11 -16.55 3.73
N VAL A 221 27.33 -16.96 3.44
CA VAL A 221 27.63 -18.14 2.63
C VAL A 221 28.03 -19.27 3.55
N MET A 222 27.34 -20.41 3.47
CA MET A 222 27.83 -21.66 4.06
C MET A 222 28.68 -22.37 3.02
N HIS A 223 29.95 -22.56 3.34
CA HIS A 223 30.92 -23.26 2.50
C HIS A 223 31.38 -24.52 3.23
N PHE A 224 31.27 -25.66 2.56
CA PHE A 224 31.57 -26.98 3.16
C PHE A 224 33.03 -27.42 2.97
N GLY A 225 33.87 -26.60 2.33
CA GLY A 225 35.30 -26.87 2.16
C GLY A 225 36.17 -26.28 3.27
N ASP A 226 37.39 -26.80 3.40
CA ASP A 226 38.39 -26.37 4.40
C ASP A 226 39.01 -24.99 4.11
N THR A 227 38.65 -24.37 2.98
CA THR A 227 39.14 -23.04 2.59
C THR A 227 38.53 -21.97 3.48
N ASN A 228 39.40 -21.20 4.16
CA ASN A 228 38.97 -20.05 4.92
C ASN A 228 38.54 -18.90 3.99
N LEU A 229 37.24 -18.66 3.90
CA LEU A 229 36.66 -17.60 3.08
C LEU A 229 36.89 -16.19 3.62
N SER A 230 37.24 -16.03 4.91
CA SER A 230 37.37 -14.70 5.55
C SER A 230 38.55 -13.87 5.02
N SER A 231 39.49 -14.52 4.32
CA SER A 231 40.65 -13.86 3.71
C SER A 231 40.49 -13.62 2.21
N LEU A 232 39.38 -14.04 1.60
CA LEU A 232 39.16 -13.94 0.17
C LEU A 232 38.54 -12.59 -0.20
N SER A 233 38.96 -12.05 -1.34
CA SER A 233 38.27 -10.93 -2.00
C SER A 233 36.91 -11.35 -2.55
N LEU A 234 36.03 -10.39 -2.86
CA LEU A 234 34.72 -10.69 -3.44
C LEU A 234 34.83 -11.48 -4.76
N ALA A 235 35.78 -11.13 -5.63
CA ALA A 235 36.01 -11.84 -6.89
C ALA A 235 36.52 -13.28 -6.68
N GLN A 236 37.29 -13.52 -5.63
CA GLN A 236 37.72 -14.87 -5.25
C GLN A 236 36.58 -15.67 -4.63
N LEU A 237 35.73 -15.02 -3.82
CA LEU A 237 34.51 -15.64 -3.32
C LEU A 237 33.60 -16.08 -4.46
N VAL A 238 33.37 -15.24 -5.48
CA VAL A 238 32.56 -15.60 -6.66
C VAL A 238 33.17 -16.78 -7.42
N ARG A 239 34.49 -16.82 -7.61
CA ARG A 239 35.17 -17.95 -8.27
C ARG A 239 35.08 -19.25 -7.46
N GLU A 240 35.32 -19.21 -6.16
CA GLU A 240 35.13 -20.39 -5.30
C GLU A 240 33.66 -20.84 -5.28
N CYS A 241 32.72 -19.89 -5.37
CA CYS A 241 31.29 -20.16 -5.48
C CYS A 241 30.90 -20.87 -6.79
N ASP A 242 31.54 -20.55 -7.92
CA ASP A 242 31.25 -21.17 -9.22
C ASP A 242 31.79 -22.61 -9.35
N VAL A 243 32.81 -22.96 -8.57
CA VAL A 243 33.51 -24.26 -8.67
C VAL A 243 33.08 -25.24 -7.56
N GLY A 244 32.51 -24.74 -6.45
CA GLY A 244 32.15 -25.54 -5.27
C GLY A 244 30.81 -26.30 -5.36
N GLU A 245 30.75 -27.47 -4.71
CA GLU A 245 29.52 -28.24 -4.55
C GLU A 245 28.58 -27.56 -3.52
N CYS A 246 27.50 -26.96 -4.02
CA CYS A 246 26.34 -26.44 -3.28
C CYS A 246 26.62 -25.28 -2.30
N LEU A 247 26.24 -24.07 -2.71
CA LEU A 247 26.09 -22.92 -1.83
C LEU A 247 24.70 -22.91 -1.25
N SER A 248 24.61 -22.88 0.07
CA SER A 248 23.41 -22.47 0.79
C SER A 248 23.75 -21.23 1.59
N GLY A 249 22.86 -20.26 1.59
CA GLY A 249 23.13 -18.98 2.23
C GLY A 249 21.88 -18.15 2.43
N THR A 250 22.02 -17.13 3.26
CA THR A 250 20.95 -16.16 3.52
C THR A 250 21.35 -14.80 2.96
N PHE A 251 20.40 -14.18 2.27
CA PHE A 251 20.49 -12.81 1.79
C PHE A 251 19.73 -11.89 2.74
N GLY A 252 20.37 -10.82 3.22
CA GLY A 252 19.73 -9.84 4.09
C GLY A 252 20.14 -8.41 3.75
N VAL A 253 19.19 -7.49 3.80
CA VAL A 253 19.49 -6.05 3.77
C VAL A 253 19.74 -5.60 5.21
N VAL A 254 20.99 -5.23 5.52
CA VAL A 254 21.42 -4.80 6.85
C VAL A 254 20.99 -3.36 7.12
N SER A 255 21.06 -2.51 6.10
CA SER A 255 20.55 -1.15 6.15
C SER A 255 20.10 -0.68 4.77
N SER A 256 19.13 0.23 4.75
CA SER A 256 18.71 0.93 3.55
C SER A 256 18.33 2.35 3.91
N GLU A 257 19.09 3.32 3.42
CA GLU A 257 18.88 4.75 3.69
C GLU A 257 18.60 5.50 2.39
N LEU A 258 17.65 6.45 2.46
CA LEU A 258 17.41 7.37 1.35
C LEU A 258 18.56 8.37 1.30
N LEU A 259 19.10 8.57 0.11
CA LEU A 259 20.18 9.52 -0.10
C LEU A 259 19.63 10.89 -0.47
N THR A 260 20.29 11.92 0.05
CA THR A 260 20.16 13.29 -0.43
C THR A 260 20.79 13.42 -1.83
N ARG A 261 20.44 14.46 -2.58
CA ARG A 261 21.05 14.67 -3.91
C ARG A 261 22.57 14.77 -3.84
N ASP A 262 23.09 15.50 -2.86
CA ASP A 262 24.54 15.64 -2.64
C ASP A 262 25.22 14.30 -2.30
N GLN A 263 24.54 13.43 -1.53
CA GLN A 263 25.04 12.09 -1.23
C GLN A 263 25.04 11.20 -2.47
N VAL A 264 23.99 11.26 -3.30
CA VAL A 264 23.95 10.54 -4.59
C VAL A 264 25.11 10.95 -5.48
N ASP A 265 25.38 12.25 -5.61
CA ASP A 265 26.46 12.76 -6.45
C ASP A 265 27.86 12.43 -5.87
N ALA A 266 27.98 12.33 -4.54
CA ALA A 266 29.20 11.86 -3.89
C ALA A 266 29.44 10.36 -4.10
N GLU A 267 28.43 9.51 -3.93
CA GLU A 267 28.53 8.06 -4.13
C GLU A 267 28.69 7.70 -5.61
N SER A 268 28.02 8.41 -6.52
CA SER A 268 28.17 8.21 -7.97
C SER A 268 29.59 8.50 -8.44
N ARG A 269 30.26 9.50 -7.84
CA ARG A 269 31.68 9.78 -8.10
C ARG A 269 32.59 8.66 -7.61
N LYS A 270 32.30 8.04 -6.47
CA LYS A 270 33.06 6.86 -5.99
C LYS A 270 32.92 5.69 -6.96
N LEU A 271 31.69 5.37 -7.36
CA LEU A 271 31.39 4.28 -8.30
C LEU A 271 32.03 4.48 -9.68
N GLY A 272 32.10 5.72 -10.18
CA GLY A 272 32.78 6.04 -11.44
C GLY A 272 34.31 6.17 -11.33
N SER A 273 34.86 6.22 -10.11
CA SER A 273 36.31 6.31 -9.86
C SER A 273 36.96 4.97 -9.49
N GLU A 274 36.16 4.02 -9.01
CA GLU A 274 36.60 2.65 -8.76
C GLU A 274 36.44 1.84 -10.05
N GLY A 275 37.49 1.80 -10.88
CA GLY A 275 37.55 1.04 -12.14
C GLY A 275 37.49 -0.48 -11.98
N ALA A 276 36.90 -1.00 -10.91
CA ALA A 276 36.73 -2.42 -10.61
C ALA A 276 35.27 -2.89 -10.78
N PHE A 277 34.32 -1.99 -11.07
CA PHE A 277 32.90 -2.34 -11.12
C PHE A 277 32.43 -2.86 -12.49
N PHE A 278 33.22 -2.63 -13.53
CA PHE A 278 33.02 -3.20 -14.86
C PHE A 278 34.34 -3.85 -15.26
N LEU A 279 34.52 -5.12 -14.93
CA LEU A 279 35.51 -5.94 -15.61
C LEU A 279 34.83 -6.40 -16.90
N ASP A 280 35.36 -5.96 -18.04
CA ASP A 280 35.03 -6.61 -19.31
C ASP A 280 35.58 -8.04 -19.24
N GLU A 281 34.81 -9.03 -19.71
CA GLU A 281 35.14 -10.46 -19.62
C GLU A 281 36.52 -10.79 -20.22
N ASP A 282 37.03 -9.92 -21.11
CA ASP A 282 38.34 -10.05 -21.77
C ASP A 282 39.55 -9.79 -20.84
N ASP A 283 39.38 -9.11 -19.70
CA ASP A 283 40.47 -8.80 -18.76
C ASP A 283 40.73 -9.92 -17.72
N ALA A 284 39.91 -10.99 -17.73
CA ALA A 284 40.02 -12.09 -16.77
C ALA A 284 41.10 -13.14 -17.13
N GLU A 285 41.64 -13.14 -18.36
CA GLU A 285 42.58 -14.17 -18.83
C GLU A 285 44.08 -13.87 -18.55
N ASN A 286 44.43 -12.74 -17.93
CA ASN A 286 45.83 -12.36 -17.70
C ASN A 286 46.22 -12.14 -16.22
N ILE A 287 45.50 -12.75 -15.26
CA ILE A 287 45.89 -12.78 -13.84
C ILE A 287 46.08 -14.22 -13.36
#